data_AF-A0A239QSR1-F1
#
_entry.id   AF-A0A239QSR1-F1
#
_cell.length_a   1.000
_cell.length_b   1.000
_cell.length_c   1.000
_cell.angle_alpha   90.00
_cell.angle_beta   90.00
_cell.angle_gamma   90.00
#
_symmetry.space_group_name_H-M   'P 1'
#
loop_
_entity.id
_entity.type
_entity.pdbx_description
1 polymer ?
#
loop_
_entity_poly.entity_id
_entity_poly.type
_entity_poly.pdbx_seq_one_letter_code
_entity_poly.pdbx_strand_id
1 'polypeptide(L)'
;MPYLEVELPDDLYREVETRNSPVSELLQDAVQSELHRRTRAAELDVYIAELIAEVGMPNDAKMARAEDLAERIAAYRAGER
;
A
#
# COMPACT_ATOMS: atom_id res chain seq x y z
N MET A 1 -17.46 2.13 24.72
CA MET A 1 -17.20 2.51 23.32
C MET A 1 -17.74 3.91 23.10
N PRO A 2 -16.96 4.87 22.56
CA PRO A 2 -17.51 6.17 22.15
C PRO A 2 -18.47 6.00 20.96
N TYR A 3 -19.48 6.86 20.87
CA TYR A 3 -20.44 6.91 19.77
C TYR A 3 -20.02 7.96 18.74
N LEU A 4 -20.07 7.60 17.46
CA LEU A 4 -19.78 8.49 16.34
C LEU A 4 -20.97 8.43 15.38
N GLU A 5 -21.56 9.59 15.08
CA GLU A 5 -22.55 9.73 14.03
C GLU A 5 -21.84 10.08 12.73
N VAL A 6 -22.13 9.34 11.66
CA VAL A 6 -21.47 9.47 10.35
C VAL A 6 -22.55 9.60 9.30
N GLU A 7 -22.54 10.72 8.58
CA GLU A 7 -23.38 10.89 7.40
C GLU A 7 -22.81 10.10 6.22
N LEU A 8 -23.66 9.30 5.60
CA LEU A 8 -23.31 8.50 4.43
C LEU A 8 -23.97 9.11 3.19
N PRO A 9 -23.24 9.23 2.06
CA PRO A 9 -23.84 9.44 0.75
C PRO A 9 -24.97 8.45 0.44
N ASP A 10 -26.02 8.92 -0.24
CA ASP A 10 -27.25 8.15 -0.50
C ASP A 10 -27.03 6.82 -1.26
N ASP A 11 -26.00 6.75 -2.09
CA ASP A 11 -25.58 5.54 -2.80
C ASP A 11 -25.00 4.50 -1.84
N LEU A 12 -24.08 4.92 -0.95
CA LEU A 12 -23.50 4.05 0.06
C LEU A 12 -24.52 3.58 1.09
N TYR A 13 -25.44 4.46 1.50
CA TYR A 13 -26.52 4.09 2.40
C TYR A 13 -27.38 2.96 1.80
N ARG A 14 -27.83 3.12 0.56
CA ARG A 14 -28.63 2.10 -0.15
C ARG A 14 -27.89 0.78 -0.32
N GLU A 15 -26.59 0.84 -0.59
CA GLU A 15 -25.77 -0.37 -0.76
C GLU A 15 -25.65 -1.16 0.54
N VAL A 16 -25.47 -0.46 1.66
CA VAL A 16 -25.39 -1.08 3.00
C VAL A 16 -26.75 -1.65 3.41
N GLU A 17 -27.84 -0.93 3.16
CA GLU A 17 -29.21 -1.39 3.43
C GLU A 17 -29.56 -2.66 2.63
N THR A 18 -29.22 -2.68 1.34
CA THR A 18 -29.47 -3.84 0.46
C THR A 18 -28.76 -5.11 0.94
N ARG A 19 -27.61 -4.96 1.61
CA ARG A 19 -26.76 -6.07 2.05
C ARG A 19 -27.03 -6.52 3.48
N ASN A 20 -27.99 -5.92 4.20
CA ASN A 20 -28.30 -6.20 5.62
C ASN A 20 -27.03 -6.26 6.50
N SER A 21 -26.00 -5.47 6.17
CA SER A 21 -24.71 -5.55 6.83
C SER A 21 -24.71 -4.76 8.14
N PRO A 22 -24.01 -5.21 9.20
CA PRO A 22 -23.84 -4.42 10.40
C PRO A 22 -22.96 -3.20 10.10
N VAL A 23 -23.60 -2.05 9.84
CA VAL A 23 -22.93 -0.81 9.39
C VAL A 23 -21.81 -0.40 10.34
N SER A 24 -22.05 -0.55 11.64
CA SER A 24 -21.08 -0.22 12.67
C SER A 24 -19.81 -1.07 12.60
N GLU A 25 -19.94 -2.38 12.35
CA GLU A 25 -18.77 -3.27 12.23
C GLU A 25 -18.01 -2.97 10.94
N LEU A 26 -18.73 -2.78 9.82
CA LEU A 26 -18.12 -2.41 8.54
C LEU A 26 -17.32 -1.10 8.65
N LEU A 27 -17.89 -0.08 9.30
CA LEU A 27 -17.20 1.19 9.53
C LEU A 27 -15.99 1.03 10.47
N GLN A 28 -16.10 0.20 11.51
CA GLN A 28 -14.98 -0.08 12.42
C GLN A 28 -13.81 -0.73 11.66
N ASP A 29 -14.09 -1.76 10.87
CA ASP A 29 -13.08 -2.46 10.07
C ASP A 29 -12.43 -1.54 9.02
N ALA A 30 -13.25 -0.70 8.37
CA ALA A 30 -12.76 0.27 7.38
C ALA A 30 -11.85 1.32 8.03
N VAL A 31 -12.25 1.88 9.18
CA VAL A 31 -11.44 2.85 9.92
C VAL A 31 -10.14 2.21 10.39
N GLN A 32 -10.19 1.00 10.96
CA GLN A 32 -8.98 0.29 11.39
C GLN A 32 -8.03 0.03 10.22
N SER A 33 -8.55 -0.45 9.09
CA SER A 33 -7.75 -0.75 7.90
C SER A 33 -7.09 0.50 7.33
N GLU A 34 -7.81 1.61 7.26
CA GLU A 34 -7.29 2.86 6.71
C GLU A 34 -6.27 3.51 7.65
N LEU A 35 -6.49 3.50 8.97
CA LEU A 35 -5.50 3.96 9.94
C LEU A 35 -4.21 3.15 9.83
N HIS A 36 -4.33 1.82 9.77
CA HIS A 36 -3.17 0.94 9.62
C HIS A 36 -2.42 1.17 8.31
N ARG A 37 -3.15 1.38 7.21
CA ARG A 37 -2.58 1.72 5.90
C ARG A 37 -1.80 3.03 5.96
N ARG A 38 -2.36 4.07 6.58
CA ARG A 38 -1.72 5.39 6.71
C ARG A 38 -0.46 5.33 7.57
N THR A 39 -0.50 4.61 8.69
CA THR A 39 0.68 4.41 9.54
C THR A 39 1.80 3.75 8.74
N ARG A 40 1.51 2.66 8.02
CA ARG A 40 2.52 1.96 7.21
C ARG A 40 3.04 2.80 6.05
N ALA A 41 2.20 3.62 5.43
CA ALA A 41 2.65 4.55 4.39
C ALA A 41 3.64 5.58 4.96
N ALA A 42 3.34 6.15 6.13
CA ALA A 42 4.25 7.08 6.79
C ALA A 42 5.58 6.42 7.19
N GLU A 43 5.54 5.19 7.72
CA GLU A 43 6.75 4.40 8.01
C GLU A 43 7.57 4.12 6.75
N LEU A 44 6.91 3.80 5.63
CA LEU A 44 7.55 3.57 4.35
C LEU A 44 8.22 4.84 3.80
N ASP A 45 7.58 6.00 3.94
CA ASP A 45 8.15 7.27 3.52
C ASP A 45 9.44 7.58 4.28
N VAL A 46 9.47 7.34 5.60
CA VAL A 46 10.68 7.46 6.43
C VAL A 46 11.76 6.50 5.97
N TYR A 47 11.41 5.21 5.79
CA TYR A 47 12.35 4.19 5.35
C TYR A 47 12.96 4.51 3.97
N ILE A 48 12.14 4.97 3.01
CA ILE A 48 12.62 5.37 1.69
C ILE A 48 13.57 6.56 1.80
N ALA A 49 13.26 7.55 2.65
CA ALA A 49 14.13 8.70 2.86
C ALA A 49 15.48 8.29 3.46
N GLU A 50 15.48 7.39 4.45
CA GLU A 50 16.70 6.83 5.05
C GLU A 50 17.53 6.06 4.02
N LEU A 51 16.89 5.23 3.20
CA LEU A 51 17.55 4.46 2.15
C LEU A 51 18.17 5.39 1.10
N ILE A 52 17.45 6.43 0.67
CA ILE A 52 17.98 7.43 -0.26
C ILE A 52 19.18 8.16 0.35
N ALA A 53 19.16 8.46 1.65
CA ALA A 53 20.30 9.07 2.33
C ALA A 53 21.51 8.13 2.38
N GLU A 54 21.29 6.82 2.53
CA GLU A 54 22.35 5.81 2.57
C GLU A 54 22.96 5.53 1.19
N VAL A 55 22.14 5.26 0.17
CA VAL A 55 22.60 4.76 -1.14
C VAL A 55 22.52 5.80 -2.28
N GLY A 56 21.95 6.96 -1.98
CA GLY A 56 21.67 8.03 -2.94
C GLY A 56 20.43 7.75 -3.79
N MET A 57 19.92 8.80 -4.46
CA MET A 57 18.75 8.67 -5.34
C MET A 57 18.99 7.65 -6.47
N PRO A 58 17.97 6.86 -6.84
CA PRO A 58 17.98 6.13 -8.09
C PRO A 58 18.03 7.15 -9.25
N ASN A 59 18.81 6.85 -10.28
CA ASN A 59 18.85 7.62 -11.51
C ASN A 59 18.81 6.68 -12.71
N ASP A 60 18.47 7.22 -13.88
CA ASP A 60 18.23 6.43 -15.09
C ASP A 60 19.42 5.54 -15.46
N ALA A 61 20.65 6.04 -15.30
CA ALA A 61 21.85 5.27 -15.57
C ALA A 61 22.05 4.09 -14.59
N LYS A 62 21.76 4.29 -13.30
CA LYS A 62 21.79 3.23 -12.29
C LYS A 62 20.69 2.20 -12.54
N MET A 63 19.49 2.65 -12.93
CA MET A 63 18.36 1.78 -13.25
C MET A 63 18.64 0.92 -14.48
N ALA A 64 19.10 1.51 -15.59
CA ALA A 64 19.45 0.77 -16.79
C ALA A 64 20.55 -0.28 -16.54
N ARG A 65 21.55 0.07 -15.72
CA ARG A 65 22.59 -0.89 -15.31
C ARG A 65 22.04 -2.02 -14.44
N ALA A 66 21.10 -1.71 -13.55
CA ALA A 66 20.47 -2.71 -12.69
C ALA A 66 19.61 -3.69 -13.50
N GLU A 67 18.90 -3.19 -14.51
CA GLU A 67 18.12 -4.01 -15.45
C GLU A 67 19.02 -4.95 -16.26
N ASP A 68 20.09 -4.45 -16.90
CA ASP A 68 21.07 -5.29 -17.63
C ASP A 68 21.63 -6.41 -16.73
N LEU A 69 21.98 -6.06 -15.49
CA LEU A 69 22.47 -7.03 -14.53
C LEU A 69 21.41 -8.09 -14.19
N ALA A 70 20.16 -7.67 -13.95
CA ALA A 70 19.06 -8.57 -13.63
C ALA A 70 18.78 -9.55 -14.79
N GLU A 71 18.79 -9.06 -16.04
CA GLU A 71 18.63 -9.88 -17.24
C GLU A 71 19.74 -10.92 -17.38
N ARG A 72 21.00 -10.51 -17.16
CA ARG A 72 22.14 -11.43 -17.19
C ARG A 72 22.06 -12.53 -16.13
N ILE A 73 21.62 -12.18 -14.91
CA ILE A 73 21.42 -13.14 -13.82
C ILE A 73 20.29 -14.11 -14.18
N ALA A 74 19.18 -13.61 -14.74
CA ALA A 74 18.06 -14.45 -15.17
C ALA A 74 18.46 -15.43 -16.27
N ALA A 75 19.21 -14.95 -17.28
CA ALA A 75 19.72 -15.78 -18.37
C ALA A 75 20.70 -16.86 -17.88
N TYR A 76 21.61 -16.51 -16.97
CA TYR A 76 22.53 -17.46 -16.34
C TYR A 76 21.77 -18.57 -15.60
N ARG A 77 20.76 -18.22 -14.79
CA ARG A 77 19.93 -19.20 -14.06
C ARG A 77 19.05 -20.05 -14.96
N ALA A 78 18.65 -19.55 -16.12
CA ALA A 78 17.87 -20.31 -17.10
C ALA A 78 18.73 -21.32 -17.87
N GLY A 79 20.02 -21.02 -18.08
CA GLY A 79 20.99 -21.93 -18.71
C GLY A 79 21.53 -23.01 -17.77
N GLU A 80 21.36 -22.88 -16.46
CA GLU A 80 21.66 -23.94 -15.47
C GLU A 80 20.52 -24.99 -15.34
N ARG A 81 19.43 -24.87 -16.10
CA ARG A 81 18.32 -25.85 -16.14
C ARG A 81 18.36 -26.76 -17.35
#